data_AF-A0A496LXK3-F1
#
_entry.id   AF-A0A496LXK3-F1
#
_cell.length_a   1.000
_cell.length_b   1.000
_cell.length_c   1.000
_cell.angle_alpha   90.00
_cell.angle_beta   90.00
_cell.angle_gamma   90.00
#
_symmetry.space_group_name_H-M   'P 1'
#
loop_
_entity.id
_entity.type
_entity.pdbx_description
1 polymer ?
#
loop_
_entity_poly.entity_id
_entity_poly.type
_entity_poly.pdbx_seq_one_letter_code
_entity_poly.pdbx_strand_id
1 'polypeptide(L)'
;MIIISLAQFIYKQVSTPSHFVITPDTKIDPNSELAKYVTQEEVDELSFKHWDIYDEQKIRYQEPNATLKILRDHLEAKDTNGVLKFLKDNNLSADVKLWANTTPLMYASFHNDETTAKELIKLGANPHQTDKYKLSPLAYAIENNSTKTAKLLLDSGVKFKELGKVQIYRSTPLYSDIEKLIIDDDNITIIYSFSGAKKFYYGYTDEKTGKTSRYTYMYDELPFRYIVENNFTEITRLVLESGYRPDCTDRNREDDEACYRMVDNVPNYEPMLDLLLKYDLPGQPSEEELKKAYDECYYQYILGIVNSHGIDDNGTYFIKYTSFTDNEDQKHCSDKNSTFKDTKEFISWVNERNKTKKLDSLLYSYKACNDRNSKEYRRDNYCIGYEQKVFFKGNQTKLNIKPYRKLSSDEIKNIVLNN
;
A
#
# COMPACT_ATOMS: atom_id res chain seq x y z
N MET A 1 21.93 -2.50 13.41
CA MET A 1 22.81 -3.64 13.10
C MET A 1 22.00 -4.55 12.20
N ILE A 2 22.53 -4.83 11.01
CA ILE A 2 21.91 -5.61 9.94
C ILE A 2 21.48 -6.98 10.50
N ILE A 3 20.24 -7.39 10.29
CA ILE A 3 19.89 -8.82 10.32
C ILE A 3 19.23 -9.16 8.98
N ILE A 4 20.12 -9.50 8.05
CA ILE A 4 19.85 -10.44 6.97
C ILE A 4 19.58 -11.78 7.64
N SER A 5 18.50 -12.47 7.28
CA SER A 5 18.37 -13.91 7.49
C SER A 5 17.68 -14.52 6.28
N LEU A 6 18.50 -14.81 5.28
CA LEU A 6 18.20 -15.66 4.13
C LEU A 6 18.47 -17.11 4.57
N ALA A 7 17.52 -18.04 4.38
CA ALA A 7 17.78 -19.48 4.53
C ALA A 7 17.16 -20.30 3.38
N GLN A 8 17.84 -21.40 3.05
CA GLN A 8 17.93 -22.10 1.76
C GLN A 8 17.04 -23.38 1.63
N PHE A 9 16.67 -23.71 0.38
CA PHE A 9 16.60 -25.03 -0.30
C PHE A 9 15.52 -26.11 0.07
N ILE A 10 14.58 -26.43 -0.87
CA ILE A 10 14.48 -27.65 -1.75
C ILE A 10 13.07 -27.81 -2.36
N TYR A 11 13.05 -27.89 -3.70
CA TYR A 11 12.14 -28.51 -4.69
C TYR A 11 10.86 -29.30 -4.29
N LYS A 12 9.68 -28.94 -4.87
CA LYS A 12 8.93 -29.73 -5.89
C LYS A 12 7.65 -29.03 -6.41
N GLN A 13 7.48 -29.13 -7.74
CA GLN A 13 6.38 -28.78 -8.68
C GLN A 13 4.96 -28.49 -8.14
N VAL A 14 4.40 -27.33 -8.52
CA VAL A 14 2.98 -27.18 -8.92
C VAL A 14 2.83 -26.10 -10.00
N SER A 15 2.06 -26.41 -11.04
CA SER A 15 1.80 -25.63 -12.24
C SER A 15 0.57 -24.73 -12.11
N THR A 16 0.78 -23.42 -11.92
CA THR A 16 -0.11 -22.29 -12.32
C THR A 16 0.62 -20.99 -11.98
N PRO A 17 0.55 -19.91 -12.80
CA PRO A 17 1.19 -18.64 -12.49
C PRO A 17 0.51 -18.01 -11.26
N SER A 18 1.11 -18.16 -10.09
CA SER A 18 0.57 -17.61 -8.85
C SER A 18 1.31 -16.33 -8.49
N HIS A 19 0.64 -15.19 -8.68
CA HIS A 19 1.09 -13.88 -8.21
C HIS A 19 0.81 -13.75 -6.71
N PHE A 20 1.84 -13.89 -5.88
CA PHE A 20 1.70 -13.63 -4.45
C PHE A 20 2.25 -12.24 -4.10
N VAL A 21 1.45 -11.46 -3.39
CA VAL A 21 1.82 -10.19 -2.75
C VAL A 21 1.78 -10.42 -1.24
N ILE A 22 2.92 -10.19 -0.57
CA ILE A 22 3.02 -10.26 0.89
C ILE A 22 2.99 -8.84 1.44
N THR A 23 2.05 -8.57 2.35
CA THR A 23 1.82 -7.32 3.06
C THR A 23 1.69 -7.61 4.56
N PRO A 24 1.77 -6.60 5.44
CA PRO A 24 1.49 -6.76 6.87
C PRO A 24 0.15 -7.48 7.18
N ASP A 25 -0.88 -7.29 6.34
CA ASP A 25 -2.19 -7.91 6.54
C ASP A 25 -2.33 -9.30 5.88
N THR A 26 -1.26 -9.84 5.29
CA THR A 26 -1.30 -11.13 4.60
C THR A 26 -1.47 -12.27 5.60
N LYS A 27 -2.67 -12.88 5.61
CA LYS A 27 -2.90 -14.11 6.37
C LYS A 27 -2.31 -15.30 5.63
N ILE A 28 -1.37 -15.97 6.27
CA ILE A 28 -0.74 -17.17 5.76
C ILE A 28 -1.61 -18.37 6.15
N ASP A 29 -2.32 -18.93 5.17
CA ASP A 29 -2.90 -20.27 5.31
C ASP A 29 -1.73 -21.26 5.41
N PRO A 30 -1.58 -22.00 6.52
CA PRO A 30 -0.46 -22.94 6.71
C PRO A 30 -0.34 -24.01 5.62
N ASN A 31 -1.42 -24.27 4.87
CA ASN A 31 -1.44 -25.25 3.78
C ASN A 31 -1.24 -24.61 2.38
N SER A 32 -1.10 -23.29 2.30
CA SER A 32 -0.91 -22.59 1.03
C SER A 32 0.52 -22.71 0.49
N GLU A 33 0.67 -22.56 -0.82
CA GLU A 33 2.00 -22.44 -1.46
C GLU A 33 2.81 -21.28 -0.88
N LEU A 34 2.15 -20.23 -0.38
CA LEU A 34 2.78 -19.06 0.22
C LEU A 34 3.41 -19.35 1.59
N ALA A 35 2.80 -20.23 2.39
CA ALA A 35 3.32 -20.65 3.71
C ALA A 35 4.69 -21.34 3.63
N LYS A 36 5.13 -21.72 2.41
CA LYS A 36 6.46 -22.26 2.15
C LYS A 36 7.57 -21.21 2.17
N TYR A 37 7.21 -19.92 2.08
CA TYR A 37 8.16 -18.82 1.86
C TYR A 37 8.13 -17.74 2.94
N VAL A 38 7.02 -17.61 3.67
CA VAL A 38 6.87 -16.62 4.74
C VAL A 38 5.96 -17.22 5.82
N THR A 39 6.33 -17.04 7.08
CA THR A 39 5.52 -17.46 8.24
C THR A 39 4.53 -16.38 8.63
N GLN A 40 3.46 -16.77 9.33
CA GLN A 40 2.55 -15.78 9.92
C GLN A 40 3.30 -14.89 10.92
N GLU A 41 4.27 -15.44 11.65
CA GLU A 41 5.12 -14.68 12.58
C GLU A 41 5.97 -13.62 11.87
N GLU A 42 6.59 -13.92 10.73
CA GLU A 42 7.34 -12.92 9.94
C GLU A 42 6.43 -11.84 9.34
N VAL A 43 5.21 -12.20 8.92
CA VAL A 43 4.21 -11.21 8.50
C VAL A 43 3.75 -10.34 9.68
N ASP A 44 3.55 -10.94 10.85
CA ASP A 44 3.15 -10.24 12.06
C ASP A 44 4.30 -9.36 12.60
N GLU A 45 5.56 -9.79 12.48
CA GLU A 45 6.74 -8.98 12.84
C GLU A 45 6.89 -7.75 11.95
N LEU A 46 6.56 -7.86 10.65
CA LEU A 46 6.42 -6.69 9.76
C LEU A 46 5.29 -5.75 10.19
N SER A 47 4.31 -6.26 10.93
CA SER A 47 3.07 -5.57 11.26
C SER A 47 3.13 -4.77 12.56
N PHE A 48 4.12 -4.98 13.43
CA PHE A 48 4.06 -4.45 14.78
C PHE A 48 5.43 -4.11 15.38
N LYS A 49 5.69 -2.81 15.52
CA LYS A 49 6.38 -2.12 16.64
C LYS A 49 6.42 -0.62 16.33
N HIS A 50 5.57 0.17 17.00
CA HIS A 50 5.47 1.61 16.76
C HIS A 50 6.08 2.42 17.90
N TRP A 51 6.87 3.42 17.51
CA TRP A 51 7.79 4.20 18.33
C TRP A 51 7.14 4.99 19.48
N ASP A 52 5.83 5.25 19.44
CA ASP A 52 5.15 6.08 20.45
C ASP A 52 4.69 5.32 21.69
N ILE A 53 4.44 4.01 21.55
CA ILE A 53 4.10 3.11 22.67
C ILE A 53 5.19 2.05 22.88
N TYR A 54 5.94 1.67 21.85
CA TYR A 54 7.02 0.68 21.95
C TYR A 54 8.31 1.19 21.31
N ASP A 55 9.37 1.33 22.11
CA ASP A 55 10.75 1.44 21.62
C ASP A 55 11.39 0.05 21.65
N GLU A 56 11.80 -0.47 20.50
CA GLU A 56 12.54 -1.74 20.39
C GLU A 56 13.82 -1.76 21.24
N GLN A 57 14.40 -0.59 21.52
CA GLN A 57 15.60 -0.51 22.33
C GLN A 57 15.29 -0.34 23.82
N LYS A 58 14.03 -0.08 24.22
CA LYS A 58 13.63 0.32 25.58
C LYS A 58 14.45 1.50 26.14
N ILE A 59 15.10 2.34 25.33
CA ILE A 59 16.05 3.36 25.82
C ILE A 59 15.43 4.77 25.86
N ARG A 60 14.45 5.10 25.00
CA ARG A 60 13.98 6.49 24.84
C ARG A 60 12.56 6.80 25.34
N TYR A 61 11.68 5.81 25.54
CA TYR A 61 10.26 6.02 25.86
C TYR A 61 9.76 5.15 27.03
N GLN A 62 10.56 5.06 28.10
CA GLN A 62 10.10 4.44 29.34
C GLN A 62 9.15 5.39 30.07
N GLU A 63 8.09 4.85 30.69
CA GLU A 63 7.32 5.61 31.67
C GLU A 63 8.27 5.94 32.85
N PRO A 64 8.71 7.20 33.03
CA PRO A 64 9.66 7.55 34.08
C PRO A 64 9.05 7.39 35.47
N ASN A 65 7.72 7.44 35.58
CA ASN A 65 7.03 7.24 36.83
C ASN A 65 6.91 5.73 37.12
N ALA A 66 7.72 5.24 38.06
CA ALA A 66 7.73 3.83 38.46
C ALA A 66 6.35 3.29 38.88
N THR A 67 5.49 4.14 39.45
CA THR A 67 4.11 3.77 39.80
C THR A 67 3.25 3.60 38.53
N LEU A 68 3.27 4.57 37.62
CA LEU A 68 2.48 4.49 36.37
C LEU A 68 3.00 3.45 35.39
N LYS A 69 4.26 3.01 35.53
CA LYS A 69 4.78 1.87 34.78
C LYS A 69 3.94 0.61 35.00
N ILE A 70 3.46 0.37 36.21
CA ILE A 70 2.59 -0.79 36.51
C ILE A 70 1.24 -0.67 35.78
N LEU A 71 0.65 0.53 35.77
CA LEU A 71 -0.58 0.79 35.00
C LEU A 71 -0.36 0.53 33.51
N ARG A 72 0.76 1.00 32.97
CA ARG A 72 1.16 0.75 31.59
C ARG A 72 1.30 -0.74 31.30
N ASP A 73 1.96 -1.50 32.17
CA ASP A 73 2.12 -2.95 32.00
C ASP A 73 0.74 -3.66 31.92
N HIS A 74 -0.24 -3.27 32.74
CA HIS A 74 -1.61 -3.79 32.65
C HIS A 74 -2.32 -3.38 31.34
N LEU A 75 -2.14 -2.14 30.88
CA LEU A 75 -2.71 -1.65 29.61
C LEU A 75 -2.14 -2.41 28.40
N GLU A 76 -0.82 -2.61 28.38
CA GLU A 76 -0.12 -3.37 27.32
C GLU A 76 -0.53 -4.85 27.33
N ALA A 77 -0.76 -5.42 28.52
CA ALA A 77 -1.26 -6.78 28.69
C ALA A 77 -2.77 -6.94 28.40
N LYS A 78 -3.49 -5.84 28.13
CA LYS A 78 -4.97 -5.80 27.98
C LYS A 78 -5.69 -6.38 29.20
N ASP A 79 -5.11 -6.19 30.39
CA ASP A 79 -5.67 -6.66 31.66
C ASP A 79 -6.63 -5.62 32.22
N THR A 80 -7.88 -5.65 31.75
CA THR A 80 -8.92 -4.70 32.18
C THR A 80 -9.08 -4.69 33.70
N ASN A 81 -9.08 -5.84 34.36
CA ASN A 81 -9.26 -5.92 35.81
C ASN A 81 -8.09 -5.28 36.57
N GLY A 82 -6.85 -5.53 36.10
CA GLY A 82 -5.64 -4.89 36.62
C GLY A 82 -5.66 -3.38 36.44
N VAL A 83 -6.05 -2.89 35.25
CA VAL A 83 -6.21 -1.45 34.98
C VAL A 83 -7.21 -0.82 35.96
N LEU A 84 -8.42 -1.37 36.06
CA LEU A 84 -9.47 -0.81 36.91
C LEU A 84 -9.11 -0.84 38.39
N LYS A 85 -8.52 -1.94 38.86
CA LYS A 85 -8.04 -2.08 40.23
C LYS A 85 -6.92 -1.07 40.51
N PHE A 86 -5.95 -0.92 39.61
CA PHE A 86 -4.85 0.00 39.78
C PHE A 86 -5.33 1.45 39.88
N LEU A 87 -6.23 1.89 38.99
CA LEU A 87 -6.80 3.24 39.02
C LEU A 87 -7.51 3.50 40.35
N LYS A 88 -8.30 2.53 40.83
CA LYS A 88 -9.02 2.61 42.10
C LYS A 88 -8.08 2.67 43.31
N ASP A 89 -7.14 1.72 43.41
CA ASP A 89 -6.25 1.57 44.57
C ASP A 89 -5.32 2.79 44.72
N ASN A 90 -5.02 3.48 43.62
CA ASN A 90 -4.18 4.69 43.60
C ASN A 90 -4.98 6.00 43.50
N ASN A 91 -6.32 5.95 43.57
CA ASN A 91 -7.20 7.12 43.45
C ASN A 91 -6.91 7.99 42.21
N LEU A 92 -6.73 7.35 41.06
CA LEU A 92 -6.44 7.98 39.77
C LEU A 92 -7.73 8.10 38.94
N SER A 93 -7.85 9.17 38.15
CA SER A 93 -8.91 9.28 37.14
C SER A 93 -8.63 8.40 35.92
N ALA A 94 -9.66 8.09 35.14
CA ALA A 94 -9.51 7.37 33.87
C ALA A 94 -8.72 8.16 32.81
N ASP A 95 -8.56 9.48 33.00
CA ASP A 95 -7.77 10.39 32.18
C ASP A 95 -6.35 10.64 32.72
N VAL A 96 -5.88 9.79 33.65
CA VAL A 96 -4.50 9.88 34.16
C VAL A 96 -3.51 9.95 32.99
N LYS A 97 -2.58 10.91 33.07
CA LYS A 97 -1.59 11.13 32.03
C LYS A 97 -0.37 10.24 32.30
N LEU A 98 -0.09 9.36 31.35
CA LEU A 98 1.17 8.64 31.25
C LEU A 98 2.18 9.49 30.45
N TRP A 99 3.32 8.90 30.12
CA TRP A 99 4.37 9.52 29.32
C TRP A 99 3.82 10.17 28.04
N ALA A 100 4.40 11.32 27.69
CA ALA A 100 3.96 12.16 26.57
C ALA A 100 2.49 12.61 26.62
N ASN A 101 1.87 12.63 27.81
CA ASN A 101 0.44 12.93 28.02
C ASN A 101 -0.52 11.93 27.37
N THR A 102 -0.05 10.72 27.10
CA THR A 102 -0.94 9.63 26.67
C THR A 102 -1.91 9.24 27.79
N THR A 103 -3.08 8.71 27.45
CA THR A 103 -4.10 8.28 28.41
C THR A 103 -4.32 6.76 28.33
N PRO A 104 -4.89 6.13 29.37
CA PRO A 104 -5.32 4.74 29.30
C PRO A 104 -6.19 4.42 28.08
N LEU A 105 -7.08 5.35 27.69
CA LEU A 105 -7.95 5.16 26.53
C LEU A 105 -7.18 5.17 25.21
N MET A 106 -6.09 5.93 25.09
CA MET A 106 -5.19 5.88 23.92
C MET A 106 -4.45 4.54 23.83
N TYR A 107 -4.00 3.97 24.95
CA TYR A 107 -3.41 2.62 24.97
C TYR A 107 -4.42 1.56 24.53
N ALA A 108 -5.63 1.58 25.10
CA ALA A 108 -6.69 0.66 24.69
C ALA A 108 -7.06 0.82 23.20
N SER A 109 -6.98 2.04 22.67
CA SER A 109 -7.19 2.34 21.24
C SER A 109 -6.07 1.80 20.36
N PHE A 110 -4.81 1.99 20.75
CA PHE A 110 -3.65 1.42 20.05
C PHE A 110 -3.72 -0.11 19.98
N HIS A 111 -4.13 -0.76 21.07
CA HIS A 111 -4.17 -2.22 21.19
C HIS A 111 -5.46 -2.89 20.70
N ASN A 112 -6.42 -2.12 20.18
CA ASN A 112 -7.77 -2.60 19.83
C ASN A 112 -8.47 -3.32 21.00
N ASP A 113 -8.21 -2.86 22.23
CA ASP A 113 -8.78 -3.41 23.47
C ASP A 113 -10.13 -2.73 23.77
N GLU A 114 -11.15 -3.22 23.08
CA GLU A 114 -12.52 -2.75 23.22
C GLU A 114 -13.06 -2.85 24.66
N THR A 115 -12.69 -3.91 25.39
CA THR A 115 -13.20 -4.16 26.74
C THR A 115 -12.68 -3.10 27.71
N THR A 116 -11.36 -2.88 27.72
CA THR A 116 -10.76 -1.83 28.56
C THR A 116 -11.22 -0.45 28.12
N ALA A 117 -11.30 -0.18 26.82
CA ALA A 117 -11.79 1.10 26.31
C ALA A 117 -13.23 1.41 26.78
N LYS A 118 -14.14 0.42 26.73
CA LYS A 118 -15.53 0.55 27.22
C LYS A 118 -15.57 0.90 28.70
N GLU A 119 -14.81 0.21 29.53
CA GLU A 119 -14.79 0.47 30.98
C GLU A 119 -14.17 1.84 31.30
N LEU A 120 -13.11 2.25 30.60
CA LEU A 120 -12.52 3.58 30.76
C LEU A 120 -13.51 4.70 30.40
N ILE A 121 -14.24 4.57 29.29
CA ILE A 121 -15.29 5.54 28.90
C ILE A 121 -16.41 5.58 29.95
N LYS A 122 -16.84 4.43 30.48
CA LYS A 122 -17.83 4.38 31.59
C LYS A 122 -17.33 5.08 32.86
N LEU A 123 -16.03 5.03 33.13
CA LEU A 123 -15.38 5.76 34.22
C LEU A 123 -15.16 7.25 33.92
N GLY A 124 -15.61 7.74 32.77
CA GLY A 124 -15.55 9.14 32.39
C GLY A 124 -14.26 9.56 31.67
N ALA A 125 -13.51 8.61 31.08
CA ALA A 125 -12.38 8.96 30.22
C ALA A 125 -12.86 9.84 29.04
N ASN A 126 -12.15 10.93 28.79
CA ASN A 126 -12.48 11.86 27.71
C ASN A 126 -11.98 11.34 26.35
N PRO A 127 -12.88 10.98 25.41
CA PRO A 127 -12.47 10.42 24.12
C PRO A 127 -11.87 11.45 23.16
N HIS A 128 -11.96 12.75 23.49
CA HIS A 128 -11.35 13.84 22.73
C HIS A 128 -10.01 14.31 23.31
N GLN A 129 -9.56 13.76 24.44
CA GLN A 129 -8.27 14.14 25.00
C GLN A 129 -7.15 13.82 24.01
N THR A 130 -6.17 14.71 23.89
CA THR A 130 -5.01 14.51 23.04
C THR A 130 -3.70 14.47 23.82
N ASP A 131 -2.75 13.71 23.31
CA ASP A 131 -1.40 13.64 23.86
C ASP A 131 -0.56 14.90 23.52
N LYS A 132 0.74 14.87 23.80
CA LYS A 132 1.68 15.96 23.46
C LYS A 132 1.81 16.19 21.95
N TYR A 133 1.58 15.16 21.13
CA TYR A 133 1.61 15.22 19.69
C TYR A 133 0.27 15.57 19.06
N LYS A 134 -0.76 15.83 19.86
CA LYS A 134 -2.14 16.13 19.43
C LYS A 134 -2.85 14.92 18.81
N LEU A 135 -2.45 13.71 19.16
CA LEU A 135 -3.17 12.49 18.79
C LEU A 135 -4.25 12.18 19.82
N SER A 136 -5.46 11.90 19.33
CA SER A 136 -6.61 11.48 20.12
C SER A 136 -6.69 9.95 20.22
N PRO A 137 -7.49 9.37 21.13
CA PRO A 137 -7.83 7.96 21.12
C PRO A 137 -8.25 7.45 19.73
N LEU A 138 -9.06 8.22 18.99
CA LEU A 138 -9.47 7.82 17.65
C LEU A 138 -8.28 7.81 16.69
N ALA A 139 -7.34 8.77 16.77
CA ALA A 139 -6.13 8.75 15.96
C ALA A 139 -5.32 7.47 16.19
N TYR A 140 -5.08 7.09 17.45
CA TYR A 140 -4.43 5.82 17.80
C TYR A 140 -5.17 4.61 17.25
N ALA A 141 -6.50 4.61 17.29
CA ALA A 141 -7.30 3.51 16.75
C ALA A 141 -7.17 3.42 15.21
N ILE A 142 -7.20 4.55 14.50
CA ILE A 142 -7.06 4.61 13.05
C ILE A 142 -5.66 4.16 12.61
N GLU A 143 -4.61 4.69 13.25
CA GLU A 143 -3.20 4.37 12.95
C GLU A 143 -2.88 2.88 13.08
N ASN A 144 -3.59 2.18 13.97
CA ASN A 144 -3.35 0.76 14.27
C ASN A 144 -4.40 -0.18 13.65
N ASN A 145 -5.31 0.34 12.82
CA ASN A 145 -6.45 -0.41 12.29
C ASN A 145 -7.25 -1.11 13.41
N SER A 146 -7.39 -0.45 14.56
CA SER A 146 -8.09 -0.95 15.75
C SER A 146 -9.59 -0.77 15.61
N THR A 147 -10.19 -1.61 14.77
CA THR A 147 -11.58 -1.51 14.31
C THR A 147 -12.62 -1.45 15.43
N LYS A 148 -12.44 -2.24 16.51
CA LYS A 148 -13.40 -2.32 17.61
C LYS A 148 -13.38 -1.03 18.44
N THR A 149 -12.19 -0.54 18.77
CA THR A 149 -12.08 0.72 19.53
C THR A 149 -12.45 1.92 18.67
N ALA A 150 -12.10 1.94 17.38
CA ALA A 150 -12.54 2.98 16.45
C ALA A 150 -14.08 3.04 16.38
N LYS A 151 -14.74 1.88 16.23
CA LYS A 151 -16.20 1.80 16.26
C LYS A 151 -16.77 2.35 17.55
N LEU A 152 -16.24 1.92 18.70
CA LEU A 152 -16.70 2.38 20.02
C LEU A 152 -16.61 3.91 20.16
N LEU A 153 -15.50 4.50 19.71
CA LEU A 153 -15.29 5.95 19.78
C LEU A 153 -16.24 6.72 18.87
N LEU A 154 -16.44 6.24 17.63
CA LEU A 154 -17.42 6.82 16.70
C LEU A 154 -18.86 6.71 17.23
N ASP A 155 -19.24 5.55 17.77
CA ASP A 155 -20.54 5.32 18.41
C ASP A 155 -20.74 6.22 19.65
N SER A 156 -19.66 6.63 20.32
CA SER A 156 -19.67 7.54 21.46
C SER A 156 -19.79 9.02 21.07
N GLY A 157 -19.95 9.32 19.77
CA GLY A 157 -20.15 10.67 19.25
C GLY A 157 -18.87 11.41 18.84
N VAL A 158 -17.70 10.77 18.92
CA VAL A 158 -16.46 11.34 18.36
C VAL A 158 -16.59 11.38 16.84
N LYS A 159 -16.40 12.54 16.23
CA LYS A 159 -16.51 12.66 14.78
C LYS A 159 -15.17 12.41 14.12
N PHE A 160 -15.17 11.69 12.99
CA PHE A 160 -13.94 11.49 12.20
C PHE A 160 -13.32 12.82 11.74
N LYS A 161 -14.13 13.84 11.45
CA LYS A 161 -13.62 15.19 11.10
C LYS A 161 -12.83 15.85 12.24
N GLU A 162 -13.04 15.44 13.49
CA GLU A 162 -12.34 15.97 14.66
C GLU A 162 -11.02 15.24 14.95
N LEU A 163 -10.69 14.19 14.18
CA LEU A 163 -9.46 13.41 14.34
C LEU A 163 -8.20 14.28 14.29
N GLY A 164 -8.22 15.32 13.45
CA GLY A 164 -7.07 16.17 13.17
C GLY A 164 -6.05 15.42 12.32
N LYS A 165 -5.07 14.79 12.97
CA LYS A 165 -3.96 14.11 12.27
C LYS A 165 -3.79 12.67 12.73
N VAL A 166 -3.24 11.88 11.83
CA VAL A 166 -2.67 10.56 12.10
C VAL A 166 -1.18 10.60 11.81
N GLN A 167 -0.44 9.78 12.52
CA GLN A 167 0.92 9.44 12.17
C GLN A 167 0.89 8.26 11.21
N ILE A 168 1.42 8.50 10.02
CA ILE A 168 1.57 7.47 9.00
C ILE A 168 2.69 6.57 9.52
N TYR A 169 2.36 5.48 10.17
CA TYR A 169 3.33 4.47 10.62
C TYR A 169 3.19 3.18 9.82
N ARG A 170 1.94 2.83 9.51
CA ARG A 170 1.61 1.79 8.55
C ARG A 170 1.49 2.42 7.17
N SER A 171 2.14 1.82 6.19
CA SER A 171 1.93 2.16 4.79
C SER A 171 1.72 0.84 4.06
N THR A 172 0.67 0.75 3.26
CA THR A 172 0.59 -0.28 2.24
C THR A 172 1.83 -0.16 1.36
N PRO A 173 2.43 -1.27 0.91
CA PRO A 173 3.43 -1.19 -0.13
C PRO A 173 2.78 -0.67 -1.43
N LEU A 174 3.42 0.27 -2.11
CA LEU A 174 2.98 0.69 -3.45
C LEU A 174 3.71 -0.12 -4.53
N TYR A 175 3.20 -0.17 -5.76
CA TYR A 175 3.97 -0.81 -6.85
C TYR A 175 5.34 -0.14 -7.06
N SER A 176 5.51 1.13 -6.70
CA SER A 176 6.82 1.79 -6.70
C SER A 176 7.83 1.16 -5.74
N ASP A 177 7.35 0.51 -4.67
CA ASP A 177 8.14 -0.05 -3.57
C ASP A 177 8.51 -1.52 -3.78
N ILE A 178 8.28 -2.09 -4.97
CA ILE A 178 8.80 -3.41 -5.31
C ILE A 178 10.32 -3.41 -5.15
N GLU A 179 10.78 -4.18 -4.17
CA GLU A 179 12.18 -4.34 -3.80
C GLU A 179 12.82 -5.46 -4.60
N LYS A 180 12.13 -6.59 -4.70
CA LYS A 180 12.70 -7.81 -5.25
C LYS A 180 11.67 -8.64 -6.00
N LEU A 181 12.13 -9.22 -7.11
CA LEU A 181 11.41 -10.23 -7.88
C LEU A 181 12.14 -11.56 -7.74
N ILE A 182 11.39 -12.60 -7.40
CA ILE A 182 11.87 -13.99 -7.46
C ILE A 182 11.11 -14.68 -8.58
N ILE A 183 11.85 -15.15 -9.58
CA ILE A 183 11.31 -15.79 -10.77
C ILE A 183 11.62 -17.28 -10.71
N ASP A 184 10.58 -18.08 -10.90
CA ASP A 184 10.63 -19.54 -10.87
C ASP A 184 9.79 -20.07 -12.05
N ASP A 185 10.46 -20.36 -13.16
CA ASP A 185 9.85 -20.60 -14.46
C ASP A 185 8.97 -19.40 -14.91
N ASP A 186 7.66 -19.60 -14.97
CA ASP A 186 6.67 -18.58 -15.32
C ASP A 186 6.08 -17.87 -14.07
N ASN A 187 6.47 -18.28 -12.86
CA ASN A 187 6.00 -17.68 -11.61
C ASN A 187 6.85 -16.47 -11.23
N ILE A 188 6.19 -15.40 -10.79
CA ILE A 188 6.83 -14.20 -10.26
C ILE A 188 6.30 -13.94 -8.85
N THR A 189 7.19 -14.10 -7.85
CA THR A 189 6.95 -13.61 -6.50
C THR A 189 7.44 -12.16 -6.42
N ILE A 190 6.55 -11.26 -5.96
CA ILE A 190 6.85 -9.84 -5.79
C ILE A 190 7.05 -9.57 -4.30
N ILE A 191 8.23 -9.09 -3.94
CA ILE A 191 8.59 -8.68 -2.59
C ILE A 191 8.72 -7.16 -2.58
N TYR A 192 8.01 -6.53 -1.66
CA TYR A 192 8.02 -5.09 -1.46
C TYR A 192 8.93 -4.73 -0.30
N SER A 193 9.66 -3.61 -0.43
CA SER A 193 10.39 -3.06 0.72
C SER A 193 9.40 -2.33 1.59
N PHE A 194 9.26 -2.77 2.85
CA PHE A 194 8.60 -1.94 3.84
C PHE A 194 9.55 -0.82 4.27
N SER A 195 9.61 0.26 3.48
CA SER A 195 10.13 1.51 4.01
C SER A 195 9.01 2.09 4.87
N GLY A 196 8.91 1.63 6.13
CA GLY A 196 7.94 2.14 7.09
C GLY A 196 7.84 3.65 6.93
N ALA A 197 6.61 4.15 6.83
CA ALA A 197 6.25 5.45 6.27
C ALA A 197 7.45 6.38 6.06
N LYS A 198 7.93 6.47 4.82
CA LYS A 198 8.91 7.50 4.46
C LYS A 198 8.34 8.80 4.98
N LYS A 199 8.97 9.36 6.00
CA LYS A 199 8.62 10.67 6.52
C LYS A 199 8.98 11.64 5.41
N PHE A 200 8.02 11.92 4.51
CA PHE A 200 8.20 12.81 3.39
C PHE A 200 8.38 14.21 3.98
N TYR A 201 9.63 14.59 4.23
CA TYR A 201 9.98 15.96 4.52
C TYR A 201 10.05 16.69 3.18
N TYR A 202 8.96 17.31 2.76
CA TYR A 202 9.01 18.30 1.69
C TYR A 202 9.66 19.56 2.27
N GLY A 203 10.95 19.71 2.02
CA GLY A 203 11.69 20.92 2.33
C GLY A 203 11.52 21.90 1.18
N TYR A 204 10.84 23.02 1.42
CA TYR A 204 10.94 24.18 0.54
C TYR A 204 12.08 25.06 1.05
N THR A 205 13.08 25.31 0.22
CA THR A 205 14.11 26.31 0.51
C THR A 205 13.76 27.56 -0.26
N ASP A 206 13.42 28.62 0.47
CA ASP A 206 13.20 29.92 -0.13
C ASP A 206 14.53 30.42 -0.72
N GLU A 207 14.60 30.55 -2.04
CA GLU A 207 15.82 30.91 -2.77
C GLU A 207 16.32 32.33 -2.45
N LYS A 208 15.44 33.22 -1.95
CA LYS A 208 15.79 34.61 -1.63
C LYS A 208 16.30 34.76 -0.21
N THR A 209 15.83 33.93 0.71
CA THR A 209 16.17 34.03 2.14
C THR A 209 17.07 32.90 2.64
N GLY A 210 17.27 31.84 1.85
CA GLY A 210 18.07 30.67 2.22
C GLY A 210 17.47 29.83 3.35
N LYS A 211 16.24 30.11 3.79
CA LYS A 211 15.56 29.37 4.85
C LYS A 211 14.86 28.15 4.26
N THR A 212 15.22 26.97 4.75
CA THR A 212 14.46 25.74 4.52
C THR A 212 13.31 25.65 5.53
N SER A 213 12.08 25.80 5.06
CA SER A 213 10.89 25.41 5.83
C SER A 213 10.60 23.93 5.57
N ARG A 214 10.64 23.11 6.62
CA ARG A 214 10.09 21.75 6.57
C ARG A 214 8.59 21.87 6.84
N TYR A 215 7.79 21.83 5.79
CA TYR A 215 6.34 21.68 5.97
C TYR A 215 6.01 20.20 6.01
N THR A 216 5.36 19.76 7.09
CA THR A 216 4.42 18.64 6.97
C THR A 216 3.16 19.27 6.41
N TYR A 217 2.87 19.09 5.11
CA TYR A 217 1.54 19.39 4.61
C TYR A 217 0.58 18.54 5.44
N MET A 218 -0.21 19.21 6.27
CA MET A 218 -1.04 18.59 7.29
C MET A 218 -2.45 19.02 6.94
N TYR A 219 -3.16 18.17 6.18
CA TYR A 219 -4.56 18.40 5.85
C TYR A 219 -5.42 17.29 6.41
N ASP A 220 -6.64 17.66 6.77
CA ASP A 220 -7.75 16.80 7.19
C ASP A 220 -8.12 15.71 6.14
N GLU A 221 -7.54 15.78 4.94
CA GLU A 221 -7.60 14.78 3.85
C GLU A 221 -6.67 13.58 4.09
N LEU A 222 -5.58 13.77 4.85
CA LEU A 222 -4.60 12.72 5.12
C LEU A 222 -5.20 11.51 5.83
N PRO A 223 -6.06 11.64 6.86
CA PRO A 223 -6.57 10.47 7.54
C PRO A 223 -7.50 9.60 6.69
N PHE A 224 -8.34 10.22 5.84
CA PHE A 224 -9.19 9.45 4.94
C PHE A 224 -8.37 8.78 3.84
N ARG A 225 -7.48 9.52 3.20
CA ARG A 225 -6.53 8.95 2.23
C ARG A 225 -5.69 7.83 2.85
N TYR A 226 -5.24 8.01 4.08
CA TYR A 226 -4.47 7.03 4.84
C TYR A 226 -5.21 5.70 5.00
N ILE A 227 -6.46 5.71 5.48
CA ILE A 227 -7.24 4.48 5.66
C ILE A 227 -7.61 3.81 4.32
N VAL A 228 -7.77 4.61 3.26
CA VAL A 228 -8.06 4.14 1.90
C VAL A 228 -6.84 3.47 1.27
N GLU A 229 -5.70 4.16 1.22
CA GLU A 229 -4.44 3.64 0.67
C GLU A 229 -3.97 2.42 1.46
N ASN A 230 -4.15 2.39 2.78
CA ASN A 230 -3.80 1.22 3.60
C ASN A 230 -4.81 0.07 3.53
N ASN A 231 -5.84 0.16 2.68
CA ASN A 231 -6.87 -0.89 2.53
C ASN A 231 -7.57 -1.24 3.86
N PHE A 232 -7.69 -0.28 4.79
CA PHE A 232 -8.40 -0.46 6.06
C PHE A 232 -9.91 -0.38 5.82
N THR A 233 -10.45 -1.39 5.13
CA THR A 233 -11.84 -1.45 4.66
C THR A 233 -12.85 -1.37 5.79
N GLU A 234 -12.57 -1.99 6.95
CA GLU A 234 -13.45 -1.88 8.11
C GLU A 234 -13.49 -0.45 8.64
N ILE A 235 -12.33 0.14 8.88
CA ILE A 235 -12.24 1.52 9.38
C ILE A 235 -12.91 2.48 8.41
N THR A 236 -12.64 2.34 7.12
CA THR A 236 -13.25 3.16 6.06
C THR A 236 -14.77 3.02 6.06
N ARG A 237 -15.28 1.79 6.20
CA ARG A 237 -16.71 1.54 6.32
C ARG A 237 -17.30 2.25 7.54
N LEU A 238 -16.71 2.05 8.73
CA LEU A 238 -17.15 2.68 9.98
C LEU A 238 -17.17 4.21 9.88
N VAL A 239 -16.15 4.79 9.26
CA VAL A 239 -16.05 6.23 9.03
C VAL A 239 -17.18 6.72 8.13
N LEU A 240 -17.43 6.06 7.00
CA LEU A 240 -18.51 6.44 6.08
C LEU A 240 -19.91 6.24 6.71
N GLU A 241 -20.09 5.18 7.50
CA GLU A 241 -21.31 4.88 8.27
C GLU A 241 -21.56 5.90 9.39
N SER A 242 -20.51 6.50 9.95
CA SER A 242 -20.63 7.60 10.94
C SER A 242 -21.20 8.90 10.34
N GLY A 243 -21.42 8.94 9.02
CA GLY A 243 -21.91 10.11 8.30
C GLY A 243 -20.80 11.04 7.78
N TYR A 244 -19.52 10.67 7.97
CA TYR A 244 -18.43 11.39 7.33
C TYR A 244 -18.55 11.28 5.80
N ARG A 245 -18.32 12.40 5.11
CA ARG A 245 -18.24 12.47 3.65
C ARG A 245 -16.93 13.13 3.28
N PRO A 246 -16.02 12.43 2.58
CA PRO A 246 -14.78 13.02 2.12
C PRO A 246 -15.06 14.08 1.05
N ASP A 247 -14.27 15.15 1.03
CA ASP A 247 -14.21 16.04 -0.11
C ASP A 247 -13.16 15.46 -1.09
N CYS A 248 -13.62 15.05 -2.27
CA CYS A 248 -12.79 14.46 -3.32
C CYS A 248 -13.06 15.18 -4.66
N THR A 249 -13.29 16.49 -4.62
CA THR A 249 -13.80 17.26 -5.77
C THR A 249 -12.87 18.35 -6.30
N ASP A 250 -11.69 18.58 -5.71
CA ASP A 250 -10.76 19.59 -6.23
C ASP A 250 -10.05 19.09 -7.50
N ARG A 251 -10.71 19.33 -8.64
CA ARG A 251 -10.22 18.99 -9.99
C ARG A 251 -9.18 19.98 -10.52
N ASN A 252 -8.83 21.03 -9.76
CA ASN A 252 -7.89 22.07 -10.19
C ASN A 252 -6.44 21.81 -9.79
N ARG A 253 -6.18 20.77 -8.99
CA ARG A 253 -4.84 20.23 -8.80
C ARG A 253 -4.64 19.19 -9.88
N GLU A 254 -3.64 19.40 -10.74
CA GLU A 254 -3.46 18.66 -11.99
C GLU A 254 -3.30 17.13 -11.82
N ASP A 255 -3.14 16.63 -10.59
CA ASP A 255 -3.07 15.21 -10.27
C ASP A 255 -3.85 14.88 -8.96
N ASP A 256 -4.65 13.81 -8.95
CA ASP A 256 -4.88 12.92 -7.78
C ASP A 256 -5.86 13.24 -6.61
N GLU A 257 -7.04 13.86 -6.81
CA GLU A 257 -8.00 14.04 -5.68
C GLU A 257 -9.37 13.38 -5.81
N ALA A 258 -9.57 12.50 -6.78
CA ALA A 258 -10.75 11.63 -6.81
C ALA A 258 -10.59 10.47 -5.81
N CYS A 259 -11.59 10.22 -4.95
CA CYS A 259 -11.53 9.20 -3.89
C CYS A 259 -11.10 7.81 -4.41
N TYR A 260 -11.58 7.41 -5.58
CA TYR A 260 -11.27 6.11 -6.20
C TYR A 260 -9.89 6.06 -6.87
N ARG A 261 -9.26 7.21 -7.16
CA ARG A 261 -7.87 7.29 -7.68
C ARG A 261 -6.83 7.08 -6.57
N MET A 262 -7.22 7.20 -5.30
CA MET A 262 -6.35 6.90 -4.15
C MET A 262 -5.83 5.46 -4.15
N VAL A 263 -6.46 4.56 -4.91
CA VAL A 263 -6.09 3.15 -4.97
C VAL A 263 -5.44 2.74 -6.30
N ASP A 264 -5.00 3.67 -7.15
CA ASP A 264 -4.41 3.42 -8.48
C ASP A 264 -3.05 2.69 -8.48
N ASN A 265 -2.35 2.73 -7.34
CA ASN A 265 -0.98 2.26 -7.21
C ASN A 265 -0.82 1.33 -5.99
N VAL A 266 -1.91 0.67 -5.61
CA VAL A 266 -2.02 -0.09 -4.36
C VAL A 266 -2.28 -1.56 -4.71
N PRO A 267 -1.43 -2.51 -4.29
CA PRO A 267 -1.72 -3.93 -4.39
C PRO A 267 -2.99 -4.30 -3.63
N ASN A 268 -3.77 -5.25 -4.15
CA ASN A 268 -5.01 -5.74 -3.53
C ASN A 268 -6.04 -4.62 -3.25
N TYR A 269 -6.12 -3.64 -4.15
CA TYR A 269 -7.00 -2.47 -4.04
C TYR A 269 -8.50 -2.81 -4.16
N GLU A 270 -8.85 -3.96 -4.74
CA GLU A 270 -10.22 -4.29 -5.16
C GLU A 270 -11.24 -4.19 -4.01
N PRO A 271 -10.98 -4.69 -2.79
CA PRO A 271 -11.91 -4.56 -1.67
C PRO A 271 -12.18 -3.11 -1.26
N MET A 272 -11.15 -2.26 -1.32
CA MET A 272 -11.30 -0.83 -1.04
C MET A 272 -12.09 -0.15 -2.17
N LEU A 273 -11.74 -0.42 -3.43
CA LEU A 273 -12.46 0.14 -4.57
C LEU A 273 -13.95 -0.21 -4.53
N ASP A 274 -14.29 -1.48 -4.28
CA ASP A 274 -15.68 -1.94 -4.15
C ASP A 274 -16.40 -1.21 -3.01
N LEU A 275 -15.71 -0.93 -1.90
CA LEU A 275 -16.25 -0.13 -0.80
C LEU A 275 -16.49 1.32 -1.21
N LEU A 276 -15.53 1.98 -1.85
CA LEU A 276 -15.66 3.38 -2.28
C LEU A 276 -16.81 3.56 -3.28
N LEU A 277 -16.94 2.63 -4.24
CA LEU A 277 -18.04 2.62 -5.22
C LEU A 277 -19.39 2.36 -4.57
N LYS A 278 -19.46 1.45 -3.58
CA LYS A 278 -20.71 1.16 -2.83
C LYS A 278 -21.29 2.39 -2.13
N TYR A 279 -20.43 3.30 -1.66
CA TYR A 279 -20.84 4.53 -0.96
C TYR A 279 -21.02 5.73 -1.90
N ASP A 280 -20.91 5.54 -3.21
CA ASP A 280 -21.10 6.56 -4.25
C ASP A 280 -20.31 7.86 -3.94
N LEU A 281 -19.03 7.69 -3.64
CA LEU A 281 -18.17 8.82 -3.31
C LEU A 281 -17.95 9.73 -4.53
N PRO A 282 -17.81 11.05 -4.30
CA PRO A 282 -17.69 12.00 -5.40
C PRO A 282 -16.40 11.80 -6.20
N GLY A 283 -16.45 12.29 -7.44
CA GLY A 283 -15.32 12.37 -8.34
C GLY A 283 -15.29 11.33 -9.43
N GLN A 284 -16.17 10.31 -9.43
CA GLN A 284 -16.17 9.24 -10.45
C GLN A 284 -16.10 9.81 -11.88
N PRO A 285 -15.36 9.14 -12.80
CA PRO A 285 -15.19 9.63 -14.15
C PRO A 285 -16.52 9.61 -14.90
N SER A 286 -16.77 10.68 -15.65
CA SER A 286 -17.84 10.76 -16.63
C SER A 286 -17.59 9.79 -17.80
N GLU A 287 -18.64 9.53 -18.60
CA GLU A 287 -18.52 8.73 -19.82
C GLU A 287 -17.45 9.29 -20.79
N GLU A 288 -17.32 10.62 -20.87
CA GLU A 288 -16.31 11.29 -21.69
C GLU A 288 -14.88 11.04 -21.16
N GLU A 289 -14.70 11.09 -19.84
CA GLU A 289 -13.41 10.80 -19.20
C GLU A 289 -13.02 9.32 -19.34
N LEU A 290 -13.98 8.40 -19.20
CA LEU A 290 -13.76 6.97 -19.46
C LEU A 290 -13.37 6.72 -20.92
N LYS A 291 -14.04 7.40 -21.87
CA LYS A 291 -13.71 7.32 -23.29
C LYS A 291 -12.31 7.83 -23.57
N LYS A 292 -11.94 8.98 -23.01
CA LYS A 292 -10.61 9.58 -23.16
C LYS A 292 -9.51 8.69 -22.59
N ALA A 293 -9.72 8.12 -21.40
CA ALA A 293 -8.78 7.17 -20.80
C ALA A 293 -8.62 5.91 -21.66
N TYR A 294 -9.72 5.40 -22.23
CA TYR A 294 -9.68 4.27 -23.14
C TYR A 294 -8.91 4.58 -24.41
N ASP A 295 -9.10 5.77 -25.00
CA ASP A 295 -8.34 6.20 -26.19
C ASP A 295 -6.85 6.29 -25.91
N GLU A 296 -6.45 6.76 -24.72
CA GLU A 296 -5.05 6.76 -24.29
C GLU A 296 -4.53 5.32 -24.16
N CYS A 297 -5.27 4.43 -23.51
CA CYS A 297 -4.92 3.01 -23.42
C CYS A 297 -4.75 2.39 -24.81
N TYR A 298 -5.73 2.54 -25.69
CA TYR A 298 -5.71 2.00 -27.05
C TYR A 298 -4.50 2.52 -27.83
N TYR A 299 -4.17 3.81 -27.68
CA TYR A 299 -2.97 4.38 -28.29
C TYR A 299 -1.69 3.70 -27.78
N GLN A 300 -1.58 3.42 -26.49
CA GLN A 300 -0.42 2.71 -25.92
C GLN A 300 -0.34 1.26 -26.44
N TYR A 301 -1.47 0.56 -26.54
CA TYR A 301 -1.54 -0.76 -27.17
C TYR A 301 -1.00 -0.76 -28.60
N ILE A 302 -1.45 0.19 -29.43
CA ILE A 302 -0.99 0.34 -30.82
C ILE A 302 0.51 0.66 -30.88
N LEU A 303 0.99 1.59 -30.07
CA LEU A 303 2.41 1.92 -29.98
C LEU A 303 3.26 0.71 -29.60
N GLY A 304 2.79 -0.12 -28.66
CA GLY A 304 3.47 -1.35 -28.26
C GLY A 304 3.70 -2.29 -29.45
N ILE A 305 2.69 -2.46 -30.31
CA ILE A 305 2.80 -3.27 -31.53
C ILE A 305 3.76 -2.63 -32.55
N VAL A 306 3.58 -1.33 -32.83
CA VAL A 306 4.41 -0.62 -33.81
C VAL A 306 5.89 -0.68 -33.42
N ASN A 307 6.22 -0.52 -32.14
CA ASN A 307 7.61 -0.55 -31.68
C ASN A 307 8.22 -1.96 -31.61
N SER A 308 7.38 -2.99 -31.44
CA SER A 308 7.83 -4.37 -31.24
C SER A 308 7.73 -5.25 -32.49
N HIS A 309 7.13 -4.81 -33.60
CA HIS A 309 6.98 -5.65 -34.79
C HIS A 309 8.30 -5.90 -35.55
N GLY A 310 8.32 -7.00 -36.29
CA GLY A 310 9.32 -7.36 -37.29
C GLY A 310 8.64 -7.92 -38.53
N ILE A 311 9.38 -7.97 -39.63
CA ILE A 311 8.94 -8.52 -40.91
C ILE A 311 10.00 -9.52 -41.34
N ASP A 312 9.59 -10.75 -41.65
CA ASP A 312 10.50 -11.77 -42.17
C ASP A 312 10.72 -11.63 -43.69
N ASP A 313 11.63 -12.42 -44.25
CA ASP A 313 11.97 -12.37 -45.68
C ASP A 313 10.78 -12.71 -46.60
N ASN A 314 9.73 -13.36 -46.08
CA ASN A 314 8.51 -13.69 -46.81
C ASN A 314 7.45 -12.58 -46.71
N GLY A 315 7.75 -11.47 -46.04
CA GLY A 315 6.80 -10.38 -45.78
C GLY A 315 5.81 -10.66 -44.67
N THR A 316 6.04 -11.68 -43.83
CA THR A 316 5.19 -12.03 -42.69
C THR A 316 5.51 -11.09 -41.53
N TYR A 317 4.48 -10.44 -41.00
CA TYR A 317 4.59 -9.59 -39.82
C TYR A 317 4.52 -10.42 -38.55
N PHE A 318 5.37 -10.12 -37.57
CA PHE A 318 5.40 -10.80 -36.27
C PHE A 318 5.84 -9.85 -35.15
N ILE A 319 5.56 -10.20 -33.90
CA ILE A 319 6.01 -9.45 -32.72
C ILE A 319 7.37 -9.99 -32.25
N LYS A 320 8.39 -9.13 -32.17
CA LYS A 320 9.78 -9.50 -31.81
C LYS A 320 9.94 -9.80 -30.32
N TYR A 321 9.26 -9.05 -29.47
CA TYR A 321 9.29 -9.19 -28.02
C TYR A 321 7.96 -8.70 -27.42
N THR A 322 7.64 -9.20 -26.24
CA THR A 322 6.42 -8.84 -25.50
C THR A 322 6.82 -8.37 -24.10
N SER A 323 6.13 -7.35 -23.60
CA SER A 323 6.24 -6.87 -22.22
C SER A 323 4.96 -7.17 -21.44
N PHE A 324 5.03 -7.09 -20.11
CA PHE A 324 3.82 -7.22 -19.30
C PHE A 324 2.84 -6.06 -19.57
N THR A 325 3.37 -4.85 -19.74
CA THR A 325 2.55 -3.65 -20.00
C THR A 325 1.80 -3.75 -21.32
N ASP A 326 2.45 -4.22 -22.39
CA ASP A 326 1.76 -4.41 -23.68
C ASP A 326 0.64 -5.45 -23.59
N ASN A 327 0.82 -6.48 -22.76
CA ASN A 327 -0.22 -7.49 -22.53
C ASN A 327 -1.43 -6.92 -21.79
N GLU A 328 -1.23 -6.06 -20.79
CA GLU A 328 -2.35 -5.42 -20.09
C GLU A 328 -3.07 -4.42 -21.00
N ASP A 329 -2.35 -3.63 -21.79
CA ASP A 329 -2.96 -2.72 -22.76
C ASP A 329 -3.73 -3.54 -23.83
N GLN A 330 -3.21 -4.68 -24.31
CA GLN A 330 -3.95 -5.57 -25.22
C GLN A 330 -5.22 -6.16 -24.59
N LYS A 331 -5.14 -6.56 -23.31
CA LYS A 331 -6.24 -7.19 -22.57
C LYS A 331 -7.39 -6.21 -22.32
N HIS A 332 -7.09 -4.95 -22.01
CA HIS A 332 -8.09 -3.96 -21.60
C HIS A 332 -8.60 -3.09 -22.74
N CYS A 333 -7.77 -2.78 -23.74
CA CYS A 333 -8.11 -1.75 -24.71
C CYS A 333 -7.65 -2.06 -26.14
N SER A 334 -7.90 -3.28 -26.61
CA SER A 334 -7.58 -3.66 -28.00
C SER A 334 -8.68 -3.33 -29.03
N ASP A 335 -9.87 -2.91 -28.59
CA ASP A 335 -10.99 -2.59 -29.48
C ASP A 335 -11.00 -1.12 -29.87
N LYS A 336 -10.94 -0.84 -31.18
CA LYS A 336 -10.97 0.54 -31.69
C LYS A 336 -12.30 1.22 -31.39
N ASN A 337 -12.25 2.51 -31.02
CA ASN A 337 -13.42 3.35 -30.74
C ASN A 337 -14.30 2.87 -29.57
N SER A 338 -13.77 2.05 -28.66
CA SER A 338 -14.49 1.61 -27.46
C SER A 338 -14.27 2.57 -26.28
N THR A 339 -14.82 2.21 -25.12
CA THR A 339 -14.71 2.92 -23.83
C THR A 339 -14.65 1.90 -22.70
N PHE A 340 -14.06 2.29 -21.57
CA PHE A 340 -14.24 1.54 -20.32
C PHE A 340 -15.71 1.57 -19.92
N LYS A 341 -16.23 0.43 -19.48
CA LYS A 341 -17.62 0.20 -19.08
C LYS A 341 -18.00 1.00 -17.84
N ASP A 342 -17.10 1.05 -16.87
CA ASP A 342 -17.32 1.69 -15.58
C ASP A 342 -15.99 2.06 -14.90
N THR A 343 -16.09 2.78 -13.78
CA THR A 343 -14.96 3.15 -12.93
C THR A 343 -14.12 1.94 -12.51
N LYS A 344 -14.75 0.77 -12.30
CA LYS A 344 -14.06 -0.42 -11.82
C LYS A 344 -13.14 -1.00 -12.89
N GLU A 345 -13.59 -1.09 -14.13
CA GLU A 345 -12.75 -1.52 -15.25
C GLU A 345 -11.60 -0.54 -15.50
N PHE A 346 -11.87 0.77 -15.47
CA PHE A 346 -10.85 1.79 -15.61
C PHE A 346 -9.75 1.68 -14.54
N ILE A 347 -10.11 1.59 -13.25
CA ILE A 347 -9.13 1.48 -12.15
C ILE A 347 -8.40 0.15 -12.18
N SER A 348 -9.04 -0.91 -12.69
CA SER A 348 -8.38 -2.19 -12.91
C SER A 348 -7.25 -2.09 -13.93
N TRP A 349 -7.51 -1.44 -15.07
CA TRP A 349 -6.47 -1.17 -16.05
C TRP A 349 -5.34 -0.31 -15.46
N VAL A 350 -5.65 0.77 -14.76
CA VAL A 350 -4.63 1.66 -14.15
C VAL A 350 -3.71 0.91 -13.19
N ASN A 351 -4.27 0.11 -12.27
CA ASN A 351 -3.49 -0.66 -11.31
C ASN A 351 -2.63 -1.73 -11.98
N GLU A 352 -3.22 -2.53 -12.88
CA GLU A 352 -2.47 -3.57 -13.59
C GLU A 352 -1.33 -2.95 -14.39
N ARG A 353 -1.58 -1.83 -15.07
CA ARG A 353 -0.56 -1.10 -15.82
C ARG A 353 0.55 -0.54 -14.94
N ASN A 354 0.23 0.05 -13.79
CA ASN A 354 1.22 0.56 -12.84
C ASN A 354 2.12 -0.57 -12.30
N LYS A 355 1.52 -1.72 -11.97
CA LYS A 355 2.23 -2.94 -11.58
C LYS A 355 3.17 -3.40 -12.68
N THR A 356 2.66 -3.60 -13.90
CA THR A 356 3.45 -4.19 -15.00
C THR A 356 4.56 -3.27 -15.48
N LYS A 357 4.35 -1.95 -15.51
CA LYS A 357 5.41 -0.98 -15.80
C LYS A 357 6.60 -1.13 -14.85
N LYS A 358 6.33 -1.32 -13.56
CA LYS A 358 7.40 -1.56 -12.59
C LYS A 358 8.11 -2.89 -12.85
N LEU A 359 7.36 -3.96 -13.13
CA LEU A 359 7.94 -5.27 -13.46
C LEU A 359 8.83 -5.20 -14.69
N ASP A 360 8.35 -4.61 -15.78
CA ASP A 360 9.09 -4.43 -17.03
C ASP A 360 10.35 -3.59 -16.81
N SER A 361 10.26 -2.52 -16.01
CA SER A 361 11.42 -1.70 -15.63
C SER A 361 12.49 -2.51 -14.89
N LEU A 362 12.11 -3.31 -13.88
CA LEU A 362 13.04 -4.14 -13.12
C LEU A 362 13.70 -5.21 -13.99
N LEU A 363 12.92 -5.86 -14.87
CA LEU A 363 13.41 -6.86 -15.81
C LEU A 363 14.36 -6.25 -16.85
N TYR A 364 14.05 -5.06 -17.34
CA TYR A 364 14.91 -4.32 -18.26
C TYR A 364 16.24 -3.96 -17.60
N SER A 365 16.22 -3.39 -16.39
CA SER A 365 17.46 -3.08 -15.66
C SER A 365 18.30 -4.33 -15.37
N TYR A 366 17.68 -5.47 -15.06
CA TYR A 366 18.39 -6.74 -14.93
C TYR A 366 19.07 -7.17 -16.24
N LYS A 367 18.35 -7.12 -17.36
CA LYS A 367 18.90 -7.45 -18.69
C LYS A 367 20.05 -6.51 -19.06
N ALA A 368 19.97 -5.24 -18.67
CA ALA A 368 21.00 -4.25 -18.96
C ALA A 368 22.23 -4.40 -18.06
N CYS A 369 22.06 -4.68 -16.76
CA CYS A 369 23.18 -4.58 -15.80
C CYS A 369 23.69 -5.93 -15.26
N ASN A 370 22.92 -7.02 -15.31
CA ASN A 370 23.32 -8.33 -14.77
C ASN A 370 23.52 -9.40 -15.83
N ASP A 371 22.60 -9.52 -16.80
CA ASP A 371 22.67 -10.59 -17.79
C ASP A 371 23.74 -10.28 -18.84
N ARG A 372 24.95 -10.81 -18.64
CA ARG A 372 26.09 -10.60 -19.55
C ARG A 372 25.87 -11.16 -20.96
N ASN A 373 24.88 -12.04 -21.14
CA ASN A 373 24.56 -12.64 -22.44
C ASN A 373 23.40 -11.91 -23.14
N SER A 374 22.79 -10.94 -22.47
CA SER A 374 21.72 -10.11 -23.01
C SER A 374 22.25 -9.18 -24.11
N LYS A 375 21.44 -8.94 -25.15
CA LYS A 375 21.77 -7.97 -26.20
C LYS A 375 21.67 -6.53 -25.69
N GLU A 376 20.91 -6.34 -24.62
CA GLU A 376 20.69 -5.08 -23.93
C GLU A 376 21.76 -4.79 -22.87
N TYR A 377 22.73 -5.70 -22.66
CA TYR A 377 23.74 -5.59 -21.62
C TYR A 377 24.65 -4.37 -21.82
N ARG A 378 24.67 -3.48 -20.81
CA ARG A 378 25.43 -2.23 -20.78
C ARG A 378 26.36 -2.29 -19.56
N ARG A 379 27.67 -2.10 -19.78
CA ARG A 379 28.69 -1.97 -18.71
C ARG A 379 29.07 -0.50 -18.45
N ASP A 380 28.19 0.42 -18.82
CA ASP A 380 28.46 1.85 -18.83
C ASP A 380 27.88 2.53 -17.59
N ASN A 381 27.94 3.86 -17.58
CA ASN A 381 27.44 4.70 -16.49
C ASN A 381 25.95 4.45 -16.16
N TYR A 382 25.19 3.80 -17.05
CA TYR A 382 23.79 3.43 -16.81
C TYR A 382 23.62 2.50 -15.59
N CYS A 383 24.63 1.68 -15.28
CA CYS A 383 24.55 0.72 -14.16
C CYS A 383 25.19 1.24 -12.86
N ILE A 384 25.60 2.52 -12.80
CA ILE A 384 26.10 3.11 -11.55
C ILE A 384 24.96 3.23 -10.55
N GLY A 385 25.15 2.68 -9.35
CA GLY A 385 24.11 2.65 -8.31
C GLY A 385 23.01 1.61 -8.54
N TYR A 386 23.13 0.77 -9.57
CA TYR A 386 22.23 -0.36 -9.76
C TYR A 386 22.42 -1.39 -8.63
N GLU A 387 21.30 -1.83 -8.08
CA GLU A 387 21.21 -2.93 -7.12
C GLU A 387 20.44 -4.09 -7.76
N GLN A 388 20.93 -5.32 -7.62
CA GLN A 388 20.24 -6.47 -8.19
C GLN A 388 18.93 -6.74 -7.44
N LYS A 389 17.82 -6.58 -8.17
CA LYS A 389 16.46 -6.78 -7.65
C LYS A 389 15.74 -7.98 -8.27
N VAL A 390 16.27 -8.56 -9.34
CA VAL A 390 15.67 -9.73 -10.01
C VAL A 390 16.53 -10.96 -9.78
N PHE A 391 15.89 -12.04 -9.34
CA PHE A 391 16.53 -13.30 -8.99
C PHE A 391 15.80 -14.47 -9.63
N PHE A 392 16.52 -15.28 -10.38
CA PHE A 392 15.99 -16.51 -10.98
C PHE A 392 16.33 -17.72 -10.11
N LYS A 393 15.41 -18.68 -9.99
CA LYS A 393 15.66 -19.96 -9.35
C LYS A 393 16.20 -21.00 -10.32
N GLY A 394 16.92 -21.97 -9.78
CA GLY A 394 17.49 -23.08 -10.55
C GLY A 394 18.47 -22.60 -11.63
N ASN A 395 18.35 -23.17 -12.83
CA ASN A 395 19.21 -22.84 -13.97
C ASN A 395 18.58 -21.78 -14.90
N GLN A 396 17.43 -21.22 -14.54
CA GLN A 396 16.79 -20.18 -15.33
C GLN A 396 17.63 -18.90 -15.27
N THR A 397 17.78 -18.23 -16.42
CA THR A 397 18.51 -16.96 -16.51
C THR A 397 17.69 -15.87 -17.19
N LYS A 398 16.50 -16.21 -17.70
CA LYS A 398 15.60 -15.31 -18.41
C LYS A 398 14.14 -15.70 -18.18
N LEU A 399 13.28 -14.68 -18.16
CA LEU A 399 11.83 -14.84 -18.18
C LEU A 399 11.33 -14.61 -19.60
N ASN A 400 10.53 -15.53 -20.12
CA ASN A 400 9.90 -15.38 -21.43
C ASN A 400 8.45 -14.95 -21.24
N ILE A 401 8.16 -13.67 -21.49
CA ILE A 401 6.81 -13.13 -21.38
C ILE A 401 6.00 -13.59 -22.59
N LYS A 402 4.93 -14.35 -22.35
CA LYS A 402 4.01 -14.82 -23.39
C LYS A 402 3.00 -13.73 -23.73
N PRO A 403 2.57 -13.57 -24.99
CA PRO A 403 1.53 -12.63 -25.36
C PRO A 403 0.19 -13.02 -24.71
N TYR A 404 -0.59 -12.03 -24.29
CA TYR A 404 -1.97 -12.23 -23.83
C TYR A 404 -2.81 -12.88 -24.93
N ARG A 405 -2.76 -12.32 -26.15
CA ARG A 405 -3.32 -12.91 -27.36
C ARG A 405 -2.32 -12.84 -28.50
N LYS A 406 -2.08 -13.98 -29.15
CA LYS A 406 -1.26 -14.03 -30.36
C LYS A 406 -2.00 -13.36 -31.52
N LEU A 407 -1.38 -12.32 -32.09
CA LEU A 407 -1.86 -11.64 -33.29
C LEU A 407 -1.40 -12.38 -34.55
N SER A 408 -2.27 -12.41 -35.56
CA SER A 408 -1.91 -12.84 -36.92
C SER A 408 -1.05 -11.81 -37.64
N SER A 409 -0.33 -12.24 -38.68
CA SER A 409 0.43 -11.33 -39.54
C SER A 409 -0.44 -10.23 -40.14
N ASP A 410 -1.66 -10.55 -40.56
CA ASP A 410 -2.58 -9.57 -41.16
C ASP A 410 -3.06 -8.53 -40.14
N GLU A 411 -3.34 -8.95 -38.90
CA GLU A 411 -3.68 -8.01 -37.82
C GLU A 411 -2.53 -7.04 -37.55
N ILE A 412 -1.30 -7.54 -37.42
CA ILE A 412 -0.11 -6.71 -37.16
C ILE A 412 0.12 -5.75 -38.34
N LYS A 413 0.07 -6.27 -39.57
CA LYS A 413 0.24 -5.46 -40.78
C LYS A 413 -0.79 -4.33 -40.86
N ASN A 414 -2.06 -4.63 -40.58
CA ASN A 414 -3.11 -3.63 -40.57
C ASN A 414 -2.87 -2.55 -39.51
N ILE A 415 -2.38 -2.91 -38.33
CA ILE A 415 -2.07 -1.94 -37.28
C ILE A 415 -0.89 -1.05 -37.68
N VAL A 416 0.20 -1.64 -38.20
CA VAL A 416 1.43 -0.94 -38.57
C VAL A 416 1.27 -0.03 -39.79
N LEU A 417 0.39 -0.36 -40.74
CA LEU A 417 0.23 0.46 -41.94
C LEU A 417 -0.75 1.64 -41.75
N ASN A 418 -1.57 1.61 -40.70
CA ASN A 418 -2.62 2.61 -40.46
C ASN A 418 -2.30 3.59 -39.33
N ASN A 419 -1.10 3.50 -38.74
CA ASN A 419 -0.58 4.36 -37.67
C ASN A 419 0.92 4.59 -37.89
#